data_AF-A0A919NDR6-F1
#
_entry.id   AF-A0A919NDR6-F1
#
_cell.length_a   1.000
_cell.length_b   1.000
_cell.length_c   1.000
_cell.angle_alpha   90.00
_cell.angle_beta   90.00
_cell.angle_gamma   90.00
#
_symmetry.space_group_name_H-M   'P 1'
#
loop_
_entity.id
_entity.type
_entity.pdbx_description
1 polymer ?
#
loop_
_entity_poly.entity_id
_entity_poly.type
_entity_poly.pdbx_seq_one_letter_code
_entity_poly.pdbx_strand_id
1 'polypeptide(L)'
;MEEDIRRAVGSGLLNLALGRDRNEASVGGPDGDELKGDEGEPDRKDPEQSASKSVTPPLSAAAAFQAQTENQRMRARAWFRRLVEESAEWPLAAQLASYRSLLIAVGGGLWPYPQDWVWLVCDGLDNLWAAAEDESLAVEHGALAVIGLLAIRHGTLSQSDDPDLAAGFKGFLAAFRDWRDWALDVNLETIERYAYQLSGHTLGPRFTAVNIRADLEWLLARRAIDDALDQLDDISDSADLTTDGTVVVQVRKNPKRAVLLVLDRLREFPDTHVIAHFNSEVHGWWNGRRLLLAWPTPTGWRASVWHNLFTGIVGYAGSSPLPAASESAAVTDPAEAWTKFGSR
;
A
#
# COMPACT_ATOMS: atom_id res chain seq x y z
N MET A 1 16.30 25.16 -13.44
CA MET A 1 15.77 23.97 -12.75
C MET A 1 15.30 24.29 -11.33
N GLU A 2 16.16 24.55 -10.34
CA GLU A 2 15.68 24.86 -8.96
C GLU A 2 14.82 26.13 -8.88
N GLU A 3 15.13 27.13 -9.70
CA GLU A 3 14.39 28.39 -9.78
C GLU A 3 13.01 28.23 -10.45
N ASP A 4 12.91 27.32 -11.43
CA ASP A 4 11.65 26.95 -12.08
C ASP A 4 10.75 26.16 -11.12
N ILE A 5 11.35 25.27 -10.32
CA ILE A 5 10.66 24.52 -9.26
C ILE A 5 10.20 25.46 -8.14
N ARG A 6 11.02 26.43 -7.71
CA ARG A 6 10.61 27.46 -6.73
C ARG A 6 9.46 28.30 -7.25
N ARG A 7 9.44 28.61 -8.55
CA ARG A 7 8.37 29.39 -9.18
C ARG A 7 7.05 28.60 -9.25
N ALA A 8 7.13 27.29 -9.44
CA ALA A 8 5.97 26.40 -9.52
C ALA A 8 5.38 26.04 -8.15
N VAL A 9 6.22 25.67 -7.17
CA VAL A 9 5.75 25.11 -5.88
C VAL A 9 5.89 26.11 -4.72
N GLY A 10 6.67 27.18 -4.89
CA GLY A 10 7.00 28.14 -3.82
C GLY A 10 8.20 27.69 -2.98
N SER A 11 8.98 28.65 -2.47
CA SER A 11 10.24 28.39 -1.74
C SER A 11 10.06 27.59 -0.46
N GLY A 12 8.99 27.85 0.30
CA GLY A 12 8.69 27.12 1.54
C GLY A 12 8.38 25.64 1.32
N LEU A 13 7.55 25.35 0.31
CA LEU A 13 7.22 23.97 -0.07
C LEU A 13 8.41 23.24 -0.68
N LEU A 14 9.26 23.91 -1.46
CA LEU A 14 10.49 23.30 -1.96
C LEU A 14 11.45 22.93 -0.81
N ASN A 15 11.63 23.82 0.17
CA ASN A 15 12.51 23.54 1.31
C ASN A 15 11.97 22.42 2.21
N LEU A 16 10.65 22.42 2.44
CA LEU A 16 9.94 21.33 3.11
C LEU A 16 10.12 20.01 2.33
N ALA A 17 9.90 20.05 1.01
CA ALA A 17 9.95 18.90 0.11
C ALA A 17 11.36 18.35 -0.14
N LEU A 18 12.39 19.17 0.04
CA LEU A 18 13.80 18.73 -0.01
C LEU A 18 14.37 18.39 1.38
N GLY A 19 13.58 18.54 2.45
CA GLY A 19 14.02 18.25 3.83
C GLY A 19 15.14 19.19 4.31
N ARG A 20 15.25 20.37 3.71
CA ARG A 20 16.36 21.33 3.92
C ARG A 20 16.19 22.22 5.15
N ASP A 21 15.08 22.10 5.88
CA ASP A 21 14.76 22.91 7.07
C ASP A 21 15.69 22.72 8.29
N ARG A 22 16.84 22.03 8.15
CA ARG A 22 17.69 21.68 9.30
C ARG A 22 19.14 22.13 9.32
N ASN A 23 19.71 22.79 8.31
CA ASN A 23 21.18 22.95 8.27
C ASN A 23 21.77 24.37 8.16
N GLU A 24 21.20 25.40 8.81
CA GLU A 24 21.95 26.66 9.04
C GLU A 24 21.90 27.24 10.45
N ALA A 25 21.37 26.51 11.44
CA ALA A 25 21.30 27.01 12.82
C ALA A 25 21.82 26.02 13.86
N SER A 26 23.02 25.45 13.66
CA SER A 26 23.82 24.87 14.75
C SER A 26 25.17 24.33 14.26
N VAL A 27 26.15 25.21 14.02
CA VAL A 27 27.57 24.88 14.29
C VAL A 27 28.21 26.14 14.87
N GLY A 28 28.07 26.29 16.19
CA GLY A 28 28.97 27.15 16.95
C GLY A 28 30.30 26.42 17.12
N GLY A 29 31.36 26.99 16.58
CA GLY A 29 32.74 26.70 16.98
C GLY A 29 33.23 27.81 17.92
N PRO A 30 33.79 27.48 19.09
CA PRO A 30 34.39 28.44 20.01
C PRO A 30 35.82 28.81 19.58
N ASP A 31 36.41 29.77 20.29
CA ASP A 31 37.72 30.43 20.10
C ASP A 31 37.60 31.71 19.26
N GLY A 32 37.90 32.90 19.75
CA GLY A 32 38.70 33.29 20.90
C GLY A 32 39.56 34.44 20.42
N ASP A 33 39.24 35.67 20.82
CA ASP A 33 40.29 36.70 20.89
C ASP A 33 39.91 37.81 21.87
N GLU A 34 40.90 38.15 22.67
CA GLU A 34 40.89 39.14 23.74
C GLU A 34 40.84 40.57 23.16
N LEU A 35 40.29 41.53 23.90
CA LEU A 35 41.07 42.63 24.51
C LEU A 35 40.20 43.83 24.94
N LYS A 36 40.43 44.19 26.21
CA LYS A 36 40.46 45.53 26.83
C LYS A 36 39.14 46.23 27.15
N GLY A 37 38.97 46.43 28.46
CA GLY A 37 38.05 47.41 29.02
C GLY A 37 38.56 48.84 28.92
N ASP A 38 37.62 49.76 29.08
CA ASP A 38 37.86 51.08 29.67
C ASP A 38 36.56 51.54 30.36
N GLU A 39 36.71 52.25 31.47
CA GLU A 39 35.69 52.62 32.44
C GLU A 39 34.87 53.84 31.99
N GLY A 40 33.60 53.93 32.42
CA GLY A 40 32.77 55.13 32.29
C GLY A 40 31.26 54.93 32.49
N GLU A 41 30.80 55.00 33.75
CA GLU A 41 29.39 55.18 34.18
C GLU A 41 28.80 56.57 33.81
N PRO A 42 27.50 56.87 34.03
CA PRO A 42 26.27 56.06 33.84
C PRO A 42 25.12 56.89 33.19
N ASP A 43 23.90 56.32 33.25
CA ASP A 43 22.57 56.96 33.13
C ASP A 43 21.94 57.18 31.74
N ARG A 44 21.09 56.20 31.38
CA ARG A 44 19.66 56.45 31.11
C ARG A 44 18.85 55.16 31.23
N LYS A 45 17.93 55.14 32.18
CA LYS A 45 16.86 54.15 32.30
C LYS A 45 15.92 54.24 31.10
N ASP A 46 15.62 53.11 30.47
CA ASP A 46 14.24 52.62 30.39
C ASP A 46 14.21 51.09 30.16
N PRO A 47 13.18 50.39 30.68
CA PRO A 47 13.13 48.93 30.81
C PRO A 47 12.40 48.28 29.63
N GLU A 48 12.51 46.95 29.51
CA GLU A 48 11.65 46.08 28.66
C GLU A 48 11.87 46.26 27.13
N GLN A 49 12.25 45.30 26.30
CA GLN A 49 11.94 43.89 26.24
C GLN A 49 13.14 43.17 25.63
N SER A 50 13.71 42.24 26.39
CA SER A 50 14.31 41.07 25.78
C SER A 50 13.21 40.38 24.98
N ALA A 51 13.15 40.68 23.67
CA ALA A 51 12.46 39.85 22.71
C ALA A 51 13.19 38.51 22.71
N SER A 52 12.80 37.68 23.67
CA SER A 52 12.98 36.25 23.63
C SER A 52 12.54 35.86 22.22
N LYS A 53 13.53 35.48 21.39
CA LYS A 53 13.27 34.71 20.18
C LYS A 53 12.42 33.55 20.65
N SER A 54 11.10 33.64 20.43
CA SER A 54 10.23 32.50 20.57
C SER A 54 10.66 31.56 19.47
N VAL A 55 11.61 30.68 19.82
CA VAL A 55 11.87 29.45 19.09
C VAL A 55 10.63 28.60 19.32
N THR A 56 9.56 29.00 18.65
CA THR A 56 8.38 28.17 18.50
C THR A 56 8.86 27.03 17.64
N PRO A 57 8.84 25.78 18.13
CA PRO A 57 9.19 24.64 17.29
C PRO A 57 8.33 24.70 16.02
N PRO A 58 8.85 24.28 14.84
CA PRO A 58 8.03 24.25 13.65
C PRO A 58 6.77 23.46 13.96
N LEU A 59 5.61 24.11 13.80
CA LEU A 59 4.32 23.46 13.94
C LEU A 59 4.33 22.27 12.99
N SER A 60 4.07 21.07 13.50
CA SER A 60 3.91 19.90 12.63
C SER A 60 2.85 20.21 11.56
N ALA A 61 2.95 19.61 10.37
CA ALA A 61 1.96 19.82 9.32
C ALA A 61 0.52 19.61 9.85
N ALA A 62 0.33 18.63 10.74
CA ALA A 62 -0.91 18.42 11.46
C ALA A 62 -1.37 19.62 12.30
N ALA A 63 -0.48 20.19 13.11
CA ALA A 63 -0.80 21.38 13.91
C ALA A 63 -1.13 22.59 13.00
N ALA A 64 -0.41 22.73 11.88
CA ALA A 64 -0.67 23.79 10.91
C ALA A 64 -2.04 23.67 10.23
N PHE A 65 -2.48 22.46 9.84
CA PHE A 65 -3.81 22.25 9.25
C PHE A 65 -4.94 22.29 10.29
N GLN A 66 -4.69 21.86 11.53
CA GLN A 66 -5.66 21.98 12.61
C GLN A 66 -5.95 23.43 12.99
N ALA A 67 -4.94 24.31 12.91
CA ALA A 67 -5.10 25.74 13.16
C ALA A 67 -5.89 26.47 12.05
N GLN A 68 -6.10 25.83 10.90
CA GLN A 68 -6.84 26.42 9.77
C GLN A 68 -8.35 26.28 9.94
N THR A 69 -9.07 27.30 9.50
CA THR A 69 -10.52 27.25 9.30
C THR A 69 -10.88 26.32 8.14
N GLU A 70 -12.11 25.80 8.11
CA GLU A 70 -12.54 24.92 7.00
C GLU A 70 -12.47 25.62 5.63
N ASN A 71 -12.73 26.92 5.56
CA ASN A 71 -12.58 27.69 4.32
C ASN A 71 -11.11 27.73 3.84
N GLN A 72 -10.15 27.83 4.75
CA GLN A 72 -8.72 27.76 4.41
C GLN A 72 -8.33 26.35 3.95
N ARG A 73 -8.81 25.31 4.65
CA ARG A 73 -8.61 23.92 4.26
C ARG A 73 -9.19 23.61 2.89
N MET A 74 -10.40 24.07 2.58
CA MET A 74 -11.00 23.91 1.25
C MET A 74 -10.16 24.55 0.14
N ARG A 75 -9.62 25.76 0.36
CA ARG A 75 -8.72 26.40 -0.61
C ARG A 75 -7.42 25.62 -0.76
N ALA A 76 -6.84 25.14 0.33
CA ALA A 76 -5.64 24.32 0.29
C ALA A 76 -5.88 23.01 -0.48
N ARG A 77 -7.01 22.31 -0.24
CA ARG A 77 -7.39 21.11 -1.00
C ARG A 77 -7.52 21.38 -2.49
N ALA A 78 -8.17 22.49 -2.88
CA ALA A 78 -8.28 22.90 -4.27
C ALA A 78 -6.92 23.24 -4.90
N TRP A 79 -6.01 23.84 -4.13
CA TRP A 79 -4.65 24.13 -4.57
C TRP A 79 -3.84 22.84 -4.79
N PHE A 80 -3.86 21.89 -3.85
CA PHE A 80 -3.18 20.61 -4.01
C PHE A 80 -3.71 19.80 -5.20
N ARG A 81 -5.02 19.86 -5.47
CA ARG A 81 -5.58 19.23 -6.67
C ARG A 81 -4.96 19.77 -7.95
N ARG A 82 -4.93 21.09 -8.10
CA ARG A 82 -4.29 21.74 -9.26
C ARG A 82 -2.80 21.44 -9.32
N LEU A 83 -2.13 21.41 -8.16
CA LEU A 83 -0.70 21.10 -8.08
C LEU A 83 -0.40 19.72 -8.67
N VAL A 84 -1.19 18.70 -8.34
CA VAL A 84 -1.05 17.35 -8.91
C VAL A 84 -1.33 17.37 -10.42
N GLU A 85 -2.45 17.95 -10.85
CA GLU A 85 -2.83 18.06 -12.26
C GLU A 85 -1.74 18.74 -13.11
N GLU A 86 -1.22 19.88 -12.66
CA GLU A 86 -0.20 20.66 -13.38
C GLU A 86 1.17 19.98 -13.35
N SER A 87 1.47 19.21 -12.30
CA SER A 87 2.79 18.57 -12.13
C SER A 87 3.11 17.51 -13.17
N ALA A 88 2.10 16.92 -13.84
CA ALA A 88 2.29 15.90 -14.86
C ALA A 88 3.27 16.31 -15.98
N GLU A 89 3.26 17.60 -16.33
CA GLU A 89 4.08 18.17 -17.42
C GLU A 89 5.43 18.74 -16.91
N TRP A 90 5.72 18.64 -15.61
CA TRP A 90 6.92 19.22 -15.03
C TRP A 90 8.11 18.25 -15.06
N PRO A 91 9.36 18.74 -14.94
CA PRO A 91 10.52 17.87 -14.75
C PRO A 91 10.41 17.02 -13.48
N LEU A 92 10.99 15.81 -13.48
CA LEU A 92 10.88 14.83 -12.37
C LEU A 92 11.14 15.45 -11.00
N ALA A 93 12.17 16.28 -10.84
CA ALA A 93 12.47 16.97 -9.57
C ALA A 93 11.28 17.79 -9.02
N ALA A 94 10.53 18.47 -9.90
CA ALA A 94 9.35 19.24 -9.52
C ALA A 94 8.18 18.33 -9.16
N GLN A 95 8.01 17.22 -9.89
CA GLN A 95 6.99 16.22 -9.61
C GLN A 95 7.20 15.58 -8.24
N LEU A 96 8.45 15.18 -7.93
CA LEU A 96 8.82 14.63 -6.62
C LEU A 96 8.53 15.62 -5.49
N ALA A 97 8.84 16.90 -5.69
CA ALA A 97 8.55 17.93 -4.70
C ALA A 97 7.04 18.15 -4.49
N SER A 98 6.27 18.19 -5.58
CA SER A 98 4.80 18.27 -5.56
C SER A 98 4.22 17.07 -4.81
N TYR A 99 4.62 15.86 -5.18
CA TYR A 99 4.10 14.62 -4.63
C TYR A 99 4.42 14.47 -3.14
N ARG A 100 5.65 14.79 -2.72
CA ARG A 100 5.98 14.79 -1.30
C ARG A 100 5.14 15.79 -0.51
N SER A 101 4.90 16.97 -1.07
CA SER A 101 4.07 18.00 -0.42
C SER A 101 2.64 17.51 -0.23
N LEU A 102 2.08 16.82 -1.23
CA LEU A 102 0.78 16.16 -1.14
C LEU A 102 0.77 15.13 0.00
N LEU A 103 1.76 14.24 0.05
CA LEU A 103 1.85 13.21 1.10
C LEU A 103 1.92 13.82 2.50
N ILE A 104 2.67 14.92 2.69
CA ILE A 104 2.71 15.65 3.96
C ILE A 104 1.34 16.26 4.30
N ALA A 105 0.62 16.78 3.30
CA ALA A 105 -0.73 17.30 3.51
C ALA A 105 -1.73 16.21 3.91
N VAL A 106 -1.62 15.03 3.29
CA VAL A 106 -2.41 13.84 3.66
C VAL A 106 -2.07 13.39 5.07
N GLY A 107 -0.79 13.12 5.38
CA GLY A 107 -0.34 12.72 6.72
C GLY A 107 -0.73 13.73 7.81
N GLY A 108 -0.66 15.02 7.47
CA GLY A 108 -1.09 16.13 8.33
C GLY A 108 -2.61 16.26 8.52
N GLY A 109 -3.43 15.49 7.81
CA GLY A 109 -4.89 15.51 8.00
C GLY A 109 -5.58 16.70 7.35
N LEU A 110 -5.05 17.23 6.25
CA LEU A 110 -5.79 18.20 5.43
C LEU A 110 -7.10 17.59 4.92
N TRP A 111 -7.10 16.29 4.61
CA TRP A 111 -8.27 15.49 4.33
C TRP A 111 -8.57 14.54 5.50
N PRO A 112 -9.78 14.58 6.07
CA PRO A 112 -10.15 13.74 7.19
C PRO A 112 -10.50 12.30 6.77
N TYR A 113 -10.90 12.07 5.51
CA TYR A 113 -11.38 10.77 5.06
C TYR A 113 -10.66 10.25 3.80
N PRO A 114 -10.39 8.93 3.70
CA PRO A 114 -9.69 8.32 2.57
C PRO A 114 -10.24 8.65 1.18
N GLN A 115 -11.56 8.64 0.99
CA GLN A 115 -12.19 8.91 -0.31
C GLN A 115 -11.85 10.30 -0.88
N ASP A 116 -11.44 11.24 -0.05
CA ASP A 116 -11.16 12.60 -0.48
C ASP A 116 -9.71 12.81 -0.96
N TRP A 117 -8.80 11.88 -0.66
CA TRP A 117 -7.36 12.02 -0.96
C TRP A 117 -6.70 10.83 -1.64
N VAL A 118 -7.23 9.60 -1.51
CA VAL A 118 -6.56 8.41 -2.06
C VAL A 118 -6.37 8.54 -3.57
N TRP A 119 -7.39 8.98 -4.30
CA TRP A 119 -7.30 9.22 -5.74
C TRP A 119 -6.25 10.29 -6.11
N LEU A 120 -6.08 11.35 -5.29
CA LEU A 120 -5.02 12.35 -5.53
C LEU A 120 -3.62 11.76 -5.38
N VAL A 121 -3.45 10.84 -4.42
CA VAL A 121 -2.17 10.15 -4.21
C VAL A 121 -1.92 9.13 -5.32
N CYS A 122 -2.97 8.52 -5.87
CA CYS A 122 -2.90 7.72 -7.09
C CYS A 122 -2.46 8.56 -8.29
N ASP A 123 -3.14 9.67 -8.59
CA ASP A 123 -2.82 10.54 -9.72
C ASP A 123 -1.36 11.06 -9.64
N GLY A 124 -0.93 11.45 -8.44
CA GLY A 124 0.45 11.89 -8.22
C GLY A 124 1.48 10.77 -8.41
N LEU A 125 1.12 9.51 -8.11
CA LEU A 125 1.97 8.35 -8.35
C LEU A 125 2.04 7.99 -9.84
N ASP A 126 0.91 8.09 -10.55
CA ASP A 126 0.85 7.92 -12.00
C ASP A 126 1.71 8.94 -12.73
N ASN A 127 1.68 10.22 -12.31
CA ASN A 127 2.57 11.25 -12.85
C ASN A 127 4.05 10.87 -12.69
N LEU A 128 4.43 10.41 -11.50
CA LEU A 128 5.81 9.97 -11.22
C LEU A 128 6.23 8.80 -12.12
N TRP A 129 5.36 7.82 -12.33
CA TRP A 129 5.63 6.71 -13.24
C TRP A 129 5.71 7.09 -14.71
N ALA A 130 4.95 8.10 -15.13
CA ALA A 130 4.99 8.62 -16.50
C ALA A 130 6.17 9.57 -16.75
N ALA A 131 6.82 10.05 -15.69
CA ALA A 131 7.94 10.99 -15.80
C ALA A 131 9.14 10.36 -16.51
N ALA A 132 9.86 11.17 -17.30
CA ALA A 132 11.13 10.75 -17.88
C ALA A 132 12.13 10.38 -16.78
N GLU A 133 12.78 9.23 -16.91
CA GLU A 133 13.77 8.75 -15.97
C GLU A 133 14.95 9.73 -15.85
N ASP A 134 15.37 9.99 -14.62
CA ASP A 134 16.60 10.72 -14.28
C ASP A 134 17.35 9.90 -13.24
N GLU A 135 18.45 9.28 -13.66
CA GLU A 135 19.28 8.42 -12.79
C GLU A 135 19.76 9.15 -11.53
N SER A 136 19.94 10.48 -11.60
CA SER A 136 20.40 11.27 -10.45
C SER A 136 19.34 11.41 -9.34
N LEU A 137 18.07 11.11 -9.65
CA LEU A 137 16.93 11.17 -8.74
C LEU A 137 16.25 9.82 -8.56
N ALA A 138 16.86 8.74 -9.04
CA ALA A 138 16.26 7.40 -9.03
C ALA A 138 15.92 6.94 -7.60
N VAL A 139 16.76 7.26 -6.61
CA VAL A 139 16.55 6.82 -5.21
C VAL A 139 15.41 7.61 -4.56
N GLU A 140 15.36 8.93 -4.78
CA GLU A 140 14.28 9.81 -4.33
C GLU A 140 12.93 9.41 -4.93
N HIS A 141 12.94 9.11 -6.22
CA HIS A 141 11.77 8.65 -6.94
C HIS A 141 11.29 7.29 -6.41
N GLY A 142 12.19 6.33 -6.17
CA GLY A 142 11.83 5.04 -5.58
C GLY A 142 11.25 5.18 -4.19
N ALA A 143 11.87 6.01 -3.35
CA ALA A 143 11.41 6.24 -1.99
C ALA A 143 9.99 6.83 -1.95
N LEU A 144 9.72 7.85 -2.77
CA LEU A 144 8.41 8.48 -2.81
C LEU A 144 7.34 7.57 -3.43
N ALA A 145 7.67 6.78 -4.44
CA ALA A 145 6.77 5.80 -5.01
C ALA A 145 6.35 4.73 -3.98
N VAL A 146 7.31 4.18 -3.23
CA VAL A 146 7.06 3.23 -2.13
C VAL A 146 6.13 3.82 -1.08
N ILE A 147 6.45 5.04 -0.62
CA ILE A 147 5.67 5.73 0.41
C ILE A 147 4.24 5.99 -0.09
N GLY A 148 4.10 6.44 -1.34
CA GLY A 148 2.81 6.67 -1.99
C GLY A 148 1.95 5.42 -2.05
N LEU A 149 2.50 4.31 -2.53
CA LEU A 149 1.80 3.02 -2.61
C LEU A 149 1.30 2.56 -1.25
N LEU A 150 2.12 2.69 -0.20
CA LEU A 150 1.72 2.33 1.15
C LEU A 150 0.68 3.29 1.72
N ALA A 151 0.79 4.58 1.43
CA ALA A 151 -0.24 5.55 1.82
C ALA A 151 -1.59 5.15 1.20
N ILE A 152 -1.64 4.86 -0.10
CA ILE A 152 -2.84 4.37 -0.79
C ILE A 152 -3.37 3.11 -0.08
N ARG A 153 -2.51 2.12 0.19
CA ARG A 153 -2.88 0.89 0.90
C ARG A 153 -3.57 1.18 2.23
N HIS A 154 -2.96 2.02 3.08
CA HIS A 154 -3.53 2.39 4.39
C HIS A 154 -4.87 3.12 4.23
N GLY A 155 -5.03 3.93 3.19
CA GLY A 155 -6.30 4.56 2.82
C GLY A 155 -7.38 3.55 2.42
N THR A 156 -7.06 2.62 1.51
CA THR A 156 -7.96 1.55 1.05
C THR A 156 -8.34 0.56 2.17
N LEU A 157 -7.41 0.18 3.05
CA LEU A 157 -7.72 -0.71 4.18
C LEU A 157 -8.68 -0.06 5.19
N SER A 158 -8.69 1.26 5.25
CA SER A 158 -9.64 2.01 6.08
C SER A 158 -11.05 2.11 5.44
N GLN A 159 -11.20 1.67 4.18
CA GLN A 159 -12.43 1.67 3.39
C GLN A 159 -12.54 0.43 2.50
N SER A 160 -12.83 -0.73 3.10
CA SER A 160 -13.00 -2.00 2.37
C SER A 160 -14.14 -2.01 1.35
N ASP A 161 -15.04 -1.02 1.39
CA ASP A 161 -16.35 -1.08 0.72
C ASP A 161 -16.41 -0.32 -0.61
N ASP A 162 -15.32 0.33 -1.05
CA ASP A 162 -15.24 1.02 -2.36
C ASP A 162 -14.55 0.13 -3.42
N PRO A 163 -15.32 -0.47 -4.35
CA PRO A 163 -14.77 -1.41 -5.33
C PRO A 163 -13.89 -0.72 -6.39
N ASP A 164 -14.14 0.54 -6.73
CA ASP A 164 -13.36 1.27 -7.74
C ASP A 164 -11.98 1.64 -7.16
N LEU A 165 -11.96 2.07 -5.90
CA LEU A 165 -10.72 2.32 -5.16
C LEU A 165 -9.85 1.07 -5.04
N ALA A 166 -10.48 -0.07 -4.70
CA ALA A 166 -9.82 -1.36 -4.59
C ALA A 166 -9.27 -1.85 -5.93
N ALA A 167 -10.02 -1.66 -7.03
CA ALA A 167 -9.58 -2.01 -8.38
C ALA A 167 -8.39 -1.14 -8.82
N GLY A 168 -8.44 0.17 -8.57
CA GLY A 168 -7.32 1.08 -8.83
C GLY A 168 -6.05 0.62 -8.12
N PHE A 169 -6.11 0.42 -6.80
CA PHE A 169 -4.94 -0.04 -6.02
C PHE A 169 -4.37 -1.38 -6.51
N LYS A 170 -5.20 -2.32 -6.95
CA LYS A 170 -4.71 -3.57 -7.58
C LYS A 170 -3.93 -3.32 -8.86
N GLY A 171 -4.35 -2.35 -9.68
CA GLY A 171 -3.59 -1.88 -10.84
C GLY A 171 -2.22 -1.34 -10.44
N PHE A 172 -2.16 -0.49 -9.42
CA PHE A 172 -0.90 0.03 -8.86
C PHE A 172 0.01 -1.09 -8.34
N LEU A 173 -0.53 -2.08 -7.62
CA LEU A 173 0.25 -3.22 -7.14
C LEU A 173 0.82 -4.08 -8.27
N ALA A 174 0.03 -4.31 -9.32
CA ALA A 174 0.47 -5.05 -10.49
C ALA A 174 1.62 -4.32 -11.20
N ALA A 175 1.47 -3.01 -11.44
CA ALA A 175 2.53 -2.19 -12.01
C ALA A 175 3.77 -2.16 -11.12
N PHE A 176 3.61 -1.99 -9.80
CA PHE A 176 4.73 -1.92 -8.86
C PHE A 176 5.58 -3.19 -8.82
N ARG A 177 5.01 -4.37 -9.12
CA ARG A 177 5.78 -5.62 -9.23
C ARG A 177 6.85 -5.56 -10.32
N ASP A 178 6.58 -4.84 -11.42
CA ASP A 178 7.55 -4.65 -12.50
C ASP A 178 8.70 -3.72 -12.07
N TRP A 179 8.50 -2.92 -11.02
CA TRP A 179 9.45 -1.94 -10.46
C TRP A 179 10.04 -2.39 -9.12
N ARG A 180 9.82 -3.65 -8.73
CA ARG A 180 10.19 -4.20 -7.42
C ARG A 180 11.66 -4.00 -7.10
N ASP A 181 12.54 -4.31 -8.04
CA ASP A 181 13.98 -4.31 -7.80
C ASP A 181 14.46 -2.87 -7.52
N TRP A 182 13.89 -1.89 -8.23
CA TRP A 182 14.11 -0.47 -7.98
C TRP A 182 13.59 0.00 -6.61
N ALA A 183 12.41 -0.48 -6.18
CA ALA A 183 11.86 -0.16 -4.87
C ALA A 183 12.65 -0.78 -3.69
N LEU A 184 13.24 -1.96 -3.90
CA LEU A 184 14.05 -2.66 -2.90
C LEU A 184 15.46 -2.08 -2.77
N ASP A 185 15.99 -1.48 -3.84
CA ASP A 185 17.30 -0.82 -3.83
C ASP A 185 17.32 0.51 -3.04
N VAL A 186 16.14 1.03 -2.66
CA VAL A 186 16.04 2.23 -1.83
C VAL A 186 16.54 1.96 -0.41
N ASN A 187 17.61 2.66 -0.01
CA ASN A 187 18.16 2.55 1.33
C ASN A 187 17.22 3.11 2.42
N LEU A 188 17.35 2.60 3.65
CA LEU A 188 16.46 2.96 4.76
C LEU A 188 16.57 4.45 5.10
N GLU A 189 17.76 5.02 5.04
CA GLU A 189 18.02 6.43 5.33
C GLU A 189 17.21 7.35 4.42
N THR A 190 17.07 7.00 3.13
CA THR A 190 16.27 7.78 2.19
C THR A 190 14.78 7.64 2.49
N ILE A 191 14.31 6.42 2.75
CA ILE A 191 12.91 6.21 3.17
C ILE A 191 12.61 7.00 4.46
N GLU A 192 13.52 7.00 5.44
CA GLU A 192 13.40 7.79 6.68
C GLU A 192 13.30 9.29 6.41
N ARG A 193 14.20 9.81 5.56
CA ARG A 193 14.22 11.22 5.16
C ARG A 193 12.91 11.64 4.51
N TYR A 194 12.33 10.81 3.64
CA TYR A 194 11.11 11.12 2.92
C TYR A 194 9.82 10.81 3.70
N ALA A 195 9.83 9.82 4.58
CA ALA A 195 8.73 9.46 5.47
C ALA A 195 8.59 10.41 6.66
N TYR A 196 9.63 11.21 6.94
CA TYR A 196 9.59 12.23 7.97
C TYR A 196 8.40 13.17 7.77
N GLN A 197 7.61 13.36 8.84
CA GLN A 197 6.36 14.15 8.90
C GLN A 197 5.13 13.53 8.23
N LEU A 198 5.21 12.31 7.70
CA LEU A 198 4.04 11.62 7.15
C LEU A 198 3.24 10.87 8.21
N SER A 199 3.90 10.42 9.28
CA SER A 199 3.21 9.88 10.46
C SER A 199 2.31 10.95 11.05
N GLY A 200 1.01 10.69 11.15
CA GLY A 200 0.09 11.76 11.52
C GLY A 200 -1.36 11.32 11.64
N HIS A 201 -2.25 12.31 11.54
CA HIS A 201 -3.65 12.16 11.89
C HIS A 201 -4.37 11.16 10.98
N THR A 202 -4.07 11.21 9.68
CA THR A 202 -4.77 10.39 8.67
C THR A 202 -4.07 9.05 8.41
N LEU A 203 -2.73 9.05 8.29
CA LEU A 203 -1.96 7.81 8.03
C LEU A 203 -1.67 7.02 9.31
N GLY A 204 -1.88 7.63 10.47
CA GLY A 204 -1.71 7.00 11.77
C GLY A 204 -0.27 6.98 12.28
N PRO A 205 -0.08 6.61 13.56
CA PRO A 205 1.23 6.61 14.22
C PRO A 205 2.15 5.48 13.76
N ARG A 206 1.61 4.47 13.06
CA ARG A 206 2.38 3.35 12.51
C ARG A 206 3.01 3.67 11.15
N PHE A 207 2.62 4.75 10.49
CA PHE A 207 3.20 5.16 9.21
C PHE A 207 4.59 5.81 9.40
N THR A 208 5.56 4.99 9.80
CA THR A 208 6.96 5.37 10.06
C THR A 208 7.88 4.58 9.13
N ALA A 209 9.10 5.05 8.92
CA ALA A 209 10.03 4.42 7.97
C ALA A 209 10.31 2.93 8.24
N VAL A 210 10.46 2.55 9.50
CA VAL A 210 10.67 1.15 9.92
C VAL A 210 9.47 0.28 9.49
N ASN A 211 8.26 0.75 9.76
CA ASN A 211 7.05 0.02 9.39
C ASN A 211 6.77 0.11 7.88
N ILE A 212 7.16 1.19 7.21
CA ILE A 212 7.09 1.32 5.75
C ILE A 212 7.94 0.23 5.10
N ARG A 213 9.15 -0.01 5.58
CA ARG A 213 9.97 -1.10 5.06
C ARG A 213 9.34 -2.47 5.34
N ALA A 214 8.85 -2.71 6.55
CA ALA A 214 8.18 -3.98 6.88
C ALA A 214 6.90 -4.19 6.05
N ASP A 215 6.10 -3.15 5.85
CA ASP A 215 4.89 -3.17 5.03
C ASP A 215 5.25 -3.37 3.54
N LEU A 216 6.35 -2.78 3.08
CA LEU A 216 6.87 -2.99 1.73
C LEU A 216 7.35 -4.43 1.54
N GLU A 217 8.15 -4.97 2.45
CA GLU A 217 8.60 -6.38 2.42
C GLU A 217 7.40 -7.32 2.40
N TRP A 218 6.39 -7.07 3.23
CA TRP A 218 5.14 -7.82 3.24
C TRP A 218 4.40 -7.71 1.91
N LEU A 219 4.26 -6.49 1.37
CA LEU A 219 3.56 -6.22 0.11
C LEU A 219 4.27 -6.84 -1.10
N LEU A 220 5.61 -6.87 -1.09
CA LEU A 220 6.42 -7.49 -2.13
C LEU A 220 6.48 -9.01 -2.01
N ALA A 221 6.32 -9.55 -0.79
CA ALA A 221 6.13 -10.98 -0.59
C ALA A 221 4.75 -11.46 -1.08
N ARG A 222 3.78 -10.56 -1.25
CA ARG A 222 2.45 -10.92 -1.79
C ARG A 222 2.53 -11.31 -3.26
N ARG A 223 2.04 -12.51 -3.52
CA ARG A 223 1.86 -13.09 -4.84
C ARG A 223 0.46 -12.74 -5.36
N ALA A 224 0.28 -12.86 -6.67
CA ALA A 224 -1.04 -12.64 -7.29
C ALA A 224 -2.13 -13.55 -6.69
N ILE A 225 -1.75 -14.73 -6.19
CA ILE A 225 -2.68 -15.62 -5.49
C ILE A 225 -3.18 -15.02 -4.19
N ASP A 226 -2.35 -14.29 -3.43
CA ASP A 226 -2.76 -13.64 -2.19
C ASP A 226 -3.82 -12.55 -2.46
N ASP A 227 -3.68 -11.82 -3.57
CA ASP A 227 -4.67 -10.82 -4.01
C ASP A 227 -5.99 -11.45 -4.50
N ALA A 228 -5.93 -12.68 -5.01
CA ALA A 228 -7.11 -13.45 -5.39
C ALA A 228 -7.82 -14.05 -4.18
N LEU A 229 -7.08 -14.43 -3.12
CA LEU A 229 -7.65 -14.91 -1.86
C LEU A 229 -8.42 -13.81 -1.12
N ASP A 230 -7.94 -12.57 -1.14
CA ASP A 230 -8.63 -11.43 -0.53
C ASP A 230 -10.01 -11.14 -1.18
N GLN A 231 -10.30 -11.72 -2.36
CA GLN A 231 -11.58 -11.56 -3.09
C GLN A 231 -12.58 -12.70 -2.84
N LEU A 232 -12.30 -13.57 -1.86
CA LEU A 232 -13.13 -14.72 -1.51
C LEU A 232 -14.03 -14.45 -0.29
N ASP A 233 -14.14 -13.20 0.14
CA ASP A 233 -14.96 -12.75 1.27
C ASP A 233 -16.46 -13.02 1.05
N ASP A 234 -16.92 -13.05 -0.20
CA ASP A 234 -18.27 -13.44 -0.59
C ASP A 234 -18.54 -14.96 -0.44
N ILE A 235 -17.49 -15.78 -0.41
CA ILE A 235 -17.54 -17.25 -0.39
C ILE A 235 -17.17 -17.82 0.98
N SER A 236 -16.22 -17.20 1.68
CA SER A 236 -15.55 -17.73 2.86
C SER A 236 -15.41 -16.68 3.98
N ASP A 237 -15.39 -17.15 5.23
CA ASP A 237 -15.10 -16.32 6.40
C ASP A 237 -13.60 -16.01 6.51
N SER A 238 -12.76 -16.93 6.05
CA SER A 238 -11.32 -16.73 5.92
C SER A 238 -10.77 -17.58 4.78
N ALA A 239 -9.69 -17.11 4.15
CA ALA A 239 -8.95 -17.81 3.12
C ALA A 239 -7.45 -17.61 3.35
N ASP A 240 -6.71 -18.70 3.53
CA ASP A 240 -5.28 -18.66 3.86
C ASP A 240 -4.49 -19.53 2.88
N LEU A 241 -3.31 -19.05 2.48
CA LEU A 241 -2.34 -19.83 1.71
C LEU A 241 -1.31 -20.45 2.65
N THR A 242 -1.26 -21.77 2.68
CA THR A 242 -0.27 -22.51 3.47
C THR A 242 1.09 -22.53 2.76
N THR A 243 2.14 -22.93 3.50
CA THR A 243 3.53 -22.96 2.98
C THR A 243 3.74 -23.94 1.84
N ASP A 244 2.90 -24.97 1.71
CA ASP A 244 2.96 -25.95 0.62
C ASP A 244 2.16 -25.52 -0.63
N GLY A 245 1.52 -24.35 -0.60
CA GLY A 245 0.71 -23.81 -1.69
C GLY A 245 -0.76 -24.22 -1.63
N THR A 246 -1.20 -24.92 -0.58
CA THR A 246 -2.62 -25.26 -0.39
C THR A 246 -3.40 -24.06 0.10
N VAL A 247 -4.54 -23.80 -0.55
CA VAL A 247 -5.51 -22.77 -0.16
C VAL A 247 -6.52 -23.38 0.81
N VAL A 248 -6.57 -22.85 2.02
CA VAL A 248 -7.49 -23.30 3.08
C VAL A 248 -8.55 -22.25 3.29
N VAL A 249 -9.83 -22.61 3.14
CA VAL A 249 -10.97 -21.70 3.33
C VAL A 249 -11.90 -22.18 4.44
N GLN A 250 -12.31 -21.26 5.32
CA GLN A 250 -13.34 -21.49 6.32
C GLN A 250 -14.68 -21.00 5.78
N VAL A 251 -15.71 -21.85 5.80
CA VAL A 251 -17.00 -21.50 5.18
C VAL A 251 -18.18 -21.78 6.10
N ARG A 252 -19.25 -21.02 5.94
CA ARG A 252 -20.46 -21.16 6.78
C ARG A 252 -21.38 -22.31 6.38
N LYS A 253 -21.27 -22.79 5.13
CA LYS A 253 -22.13 -23.85 4.59
C LYS A 253 -21.54 -24.46 3.32
N ASN A 254 -21.91 -25.71 3.07
CA ASN A 254 -21.68 -26.44 1.82
C ASN A 254 -20.23 -26.35 1.31
N PRO A 255 -19.27 -27.00 2.00
CA PRO A 255 -17.84 -26.94 1.65
C PRO A 255 -17.57 -27.42 0.22
N LYS A 256 -18.34 -28.39 -0.30
CA LYS A 256 -18.20 -28.86 -1.68
C LYS A 256 -18.49 -27.77 -2.71
N ARG A 257 -19.50 -26.93 -2.49
CA ARG A 257 -19.79 -25.80 -3.38
C ARG A 257 -18.71 -24.72 -3.26
N ALA A 258 -18.25 -24.44 -2.05
CA ALA A 258 -17.20 -23.45 -1.84
C ALA A 258 -15.90 -23.83 -2.55
N VAL A 259 -15.45 -25.08 -2.47
CA VAL A 259 -14.28 -25.57 -3.21
C VAL A 259 -14.40 -25.26 -4.71
N LEU A 260 -15.57 -25.48 -5.31
CA LEU A 260 -15.78 -25.19 -6.74
C LEU A 260 -15.70 -23.69 -7.06
N LEU A 261 -16.31 -22.85 -6.22
CA LEU A 261 -16.27 -21.39 -6.38
C LEU A 261 -14.86 -20.84 -6.21
N VAL A 262 -14.12 -21.33 -5.22
CA VAL A 262 -12.74 -20.91 -4.97
C VAL A 262 -11.83 -21.38 -6.11
N LEU A 263 -11.90 -22.65 -6.51
CA LEU A 263 -11.11 -23.14 -7.66
C LEU A 263 -11.42 -22.34 -8.93
N ASP A 264 -12.66 -21.92 -9.12
CA ASP A 264 -13.06 -21.11 -10.27
C ASP A 264 -12.46 -19.70 -10.23
N ARG A 265 -12.51 -19.05 -9.08
CA ARG A 265 -11.87 -17.73 -8.86
C ARG A 265 -10.34 -17.82 -9.00
N LEU A 266 -9.75 -18.95 -8.62
CA LEU A 266 -8.31 -19.21 -8.70
C LEU A 266 -7.88 -19.91 -10.00
N ARG A 267 -8.72 -19.92 -11.04
CA ARG A 267 -8.43 -20.63 -12.31
C ARG A 267 -7.15 -20.20 -13.02
N GLU A 268 -6.65 -18.99 -12.74
CA GLU A 268 -5.41 -18.45 -13.30
C GLU A 268 -4.15 -19.02 -12.61
N PHE A 269 -4.32 -19.71 -11.48
CA PHE A 269 -3.28 -20.40 -10.72
C PHE A 269 -3.40 -21.91 -10.97
N PRO A 270 -2.64 -22.47 -11.92
CA PRO A 270 -2.69 -23.90 -12.20
C PRO A 270 -2.24 -24.71 -10.97
N ASP A 271 -2.75 -25.94 -10.87
CA ASP A 271 -2.41 -26.91 -9.82
C ASP A 271 -2.76 -26.46 -8.39
N THR A 272 -3.71 -25.53 -8.25
CA THR A 272 -4.21 -25.11 -6.94
C THR A 272 -4.95 -26.25 -6.24
N HIS A 273 -4.50 -26.58 -5.04
CA HIS A 273 -5.22 -27.42 -4.08
C HIS A 273 -6.02 -26.53 -3.14
N VAL A 274 -7.34 -26.73 -3.09
CA VAL A 274 -8.24 -26.04 -2.16
C VAL A 274 -8.80 -27.00 -1.13
N ILE A 275 -8.81 -26.58 0.14
CA ILE A 275 -9.47 -27.27 1.25
C ILE A 275 -10.55 -26.34 1.80
N ALA A 276 -11.80 -26.77 1.82
CA ALA A 276 -12.88 -26.05 2.50
C ALA A 276 -13.28 -26.75 3.80
N HIS A 277 -13.25 -25.99 4.89
CA HIS A 277 -13.65 -26.44 6.22
C HIS A 277 -15.01 -25.86 6.62
N PHE A 278 -15.86 -26.75 7.13
CA PHE A 278 -17.06 -26.43 7.89
C PHE A 278 -17.25 -27.53 8.96
N ASN A 279 -18.36 -28.28 8.90
CA ASN A 279 -18.56 -29.50 9.70
C ASN A 279 -17.89 -30.75 9.11
N SER A 280 -17.41 -30.65 7.88
CA SER A 280 -16.60 -31.67 7.20
C SER A 280 -15.63 -30.99 6.26
N GLU A 281 -14.53 -31.67 5.96
CA GLU A 281 -13.47 -31.17 5.09
C GLU A 281 -13.70 -31.64 3.65
N VAL A 282 -13.56 -30.74 2.67
CA VAL A 282 -13.61 -31.12 1.25
C VAL A 282 -12.37 -30.60 0.56
N HIS A 283 -11.70 -31.47 -0.18
CA HIS A 283 -10.52 -31.13 -0.96
C HIS A 283 -10.90 -31.06 -2.43
N GLY A 284 -10.33 -30.11 -3.15
CA GLY A 284 -10.45 -30.04 -4.59
C GLY A 284 -9.15 -29.64 -5.26
N TRP A 285 -8.95 -30.16 -6.46
CA TRP A 285 -7.83 -29.84 -7.32
C TRP A 285 -8.33 -29.56 -8.73
N TRP A 286 -7.78 -28.53 -9.35
CA TRP A 286 -8.07 -28.16 -10.73
C TRP A 286 -6.79 -27.78 -11.47
N ASN A 287 -6.59 -28.36 -12.65
CA ASN A 287 -5.44 -28.08 -13.51
C ASN A 287 -5.85 -27.53 -14.90
N GLY A 288 -7.07 -26.98 -15.02
CA GLY A 288 -7.61 -26.48 -16.28
C GLY A 288 -8.31 -27.53 -17.15
N ARG A 289 -8.05 -28.83 -16.93
CA ARG A 289 -8.65 -29.93 -17.73
C ARG A 289 -9.39 -30.95 -16.88
N ARG A 290 -8.97 -31.12 -15.65
CA ARG A 290 -9.48 -32.14 -14.74
C ARG A 290 -9.79 -31.54 -13.38
N LEU A 291 -10.98 -31.85 -12.89
CA LEU A 291 -11.42 -31.58 -11.53
C LEU A 291 -11.36 -32.88 -10.73
N LEU A 292 -10.65 -32.86 -9.60
CA LEU A 292 -10.70 -33.89 -8.59
C LEU A 292 -11.35 -33.30 -7.35
N LEU A 293 -12.31 -34.02 -6.76
CA LEU A 293 -12.87 -33.69 -5.45
C LEU A 293 -12.72 -34.90 -4.53
N ALA A 294 -12.30 -34.68 -3.29
CA ALA A 294 -12.29 -35.68 -2.23
C ALA A 294 -13.08 -35.17 -1.03
N TRP A 295 -13.97 -35.99 -0.49
CA TRP A 295 -14.80 -35.64 0.66
C TRP A 295 -15.08 -36.85 1.56
N PRO A 296 -15.32 -36.63 2.87
CA PRO A 296 -15.66 -37.69 3.79
C PRO A 296 -17.08 -38.19 3.56
N THR A 297 -17.26 -39.47 3.82
CA THR A 297 -18.52 -40.20 3.83
C THR A 297 -18.63 -40.96 5.16
N PRO A 298 -19.81 -41.49 5.52
CA PRO A 298 -19.95 -42.24 6.78
C PRO A 298 -19.00 -43.44 6.94
N THR A 299 -18.48 -43.97 5.82
CA THR A 299 -17.67 -45.20 5.79
C THR A 299 -16.20 -44.95 5.41
N GLY A 300 -15.74 -43.70 5.33
CA GLY A 300 -14.39 -43.34 4.89
C GLY A 300 -14.41 -42.16 3.91
N TRP A 301 -13.46 -42.10 2.98
CA TRP A 301 -13.40 -41.02 2.00
C TRP A 301 -13.86 -41.46 0.61
N ARG A 302 -14.39 -40.50 -0.15
CA ARG A 302 -14.73 -40.70 -1.56
C ARG A 302 -14.02 -39.66 -2.41
N ALA A 303 -13.42 -40.13 -3.49
CA ALA A 303 -12.82 -39.31 -4.51
C ALA A 303 -13.59 -39.46 -5.83
N SER A 304 -13.83 -38.34 -6.51
CA SER A 304 -14.47 -38.32 -7.83
C SER A 304 -13.71 -37.39 -8.77
N VAL A 305 -13.62 -37.79 -10.03
CA VAL A 305 -12.87 -37.09 -11.07
C VAL A 305 -13.80 -36.75 -12.23
N TRP A 306 -13.64 -35.54 -12.75
CA TRP A 306 -14.27 -35.09 -13.98
C TRP A 306 -13.20 -34.65 -14.98
N HIS A 307 -13.26 -35.21 -16.18
CA HIS A 307 -12.41 -34.81 -17.31
C HIS A 307 -13.21 -33.99 -18.31
N ASN A 308 -12.56 -33.03 -18.98
CA ASN A 308 -13.11 -32.30 -20.12
C ASN A 308 -14.48 -31.65 -19.83
N LEU A 309 -14.60 -30.98 -18.69
CA LEU A 309 -15.80 -30.19 -18.36
C LEU A 309 -16.01 -29.12 -19.44
N PHE A 310 -17.11 -29.23 -20.19
CA PHE A 310 -17.38 -28.47 -21.42
C PHE A 310 -17.36 -26.95 -21.25
N THR A 311 -17.71 -26.46 -20.05
CA THR A 311 -17.74 -25.04 -19.69
C THR A 311 -16.67 -24.66 -18.65
N GLY A 312 -15.69 -25.56 -18.40
CA GLY A 312 -14.79 -25.45 -17.26
C GLY A 312 -15.52 -25.62 -15.92
N ILE A 313 -14.89 -25.22 -14.82
CA ILE A 313 -15.51 -25.27 -13.48
C ILE A 313 -16.46 -24.09 -13.20
N VAL A 314 -16.34 -22.97 -13.94
CA VAL A 314 -17.15 -21.75 -13.85
C VAL A 314 -18.64 -22.04 -13.83
N GLY A 315 -19.12 -22.83 -14.79
CA GLY A 315 -20.55 -23.11 -14.93
C GLY A 315 -21.15 -23.92 -13.77
N TYR A 316 -20.32 -24.68 -13.05
CA TYR A 316 -20.75 -25.59 -12.00
C TYR A 316 -20.59 -25.02 -10.57
N ALA A 317 -19.84 -23.93 -10.44
CA ALA A 317 -19.71 -23.22 -9.18
C ALA A 317 -20.96 -22.36 -8.84
N GLY A 318 -21.61 -21.83 -9.89
CA GLY A 318 -22.77 -20.94 -9.78
C GLY A 318 -24.13 -21.65 -9.72
N SER A 319 -24.61 -22.13 -10.88
CA SER A 319 -26.03 -22.41 -11.11
C SER A 319 -26.36 -23.80 -11.67
N SER A 320 -25.35 -24.54 -12.18
CA SER A 320 -25.56 -25.90 -12.70
C SER A 320 -24.94 -26.96 -11.80
N PRO A 321 -25.62 -28.09 -11.52
CA PRO A 321 -24.98 -29.19 -10.80
C PRO A 321 -23.86 -29.81 -11.65
N LEU A 322 -22.81 -30.30 -10.99
CA LEU A 322 -21.78 -31.10 -11.66
C LEU A 322 -22.43 -32.31 -12.36
N PRO A 323 -22.00 -32.65 -13.59
CA PRO A 323 -22.46 -33.86 -14.27
C PRO A 323 -21.98 -35.11 -13.51
N ALA A 324 -22.40 -36.29 -13.98
CA ALA A 324 -21.87 -37.54 -13.46
C ALA A 324 -20.33 -37.55 -13.57
N ALA A 325 -19.66 -37.99 -12.51
CA ALA A 325 -18.21 -38.10 -12.50
C ALA A 325 -17.75 -39.12 -13.54
N SER A 326 -16.62 -38.83 -14.21
CA SER A 326 -15.98 -39.76 -15.13
C SER A 326 -15.53 -41.02 -14.38
N GLU A 327 -14.96 -40.84 -13.19
CA GLU A 327 -14.50 -41.90 -12.32
C GLU A 327 -14.81 -41.55 -10.86
N SER A 328 -15.01 -42.58 -10.04
CA SER A 328 -15.19 -42.41 -8.59
C SER A 328 -14.70 -43.64 -7.86
N ALA A 329 -14.00 -43.44 -6.74
CA ALA A 329 -13.53 -44.53 -5.89
C ALA A 329 -13.64 -44.17 -4.41
N ALA A 330 -13.78 -45.21 -3.58
CA ALA A 330 -13.48 -45.09 -2.16
C ALA A 330 -11.95 -44.98 -1.98
N VAL A 331 -11.54 -44.15 -1.04
CA VAL A 331 -10.14 -43.89 -0.64
C VAL A 331 -10.08 -43.78 0.88
N THR A 332 -8.89 -43.94 1.47
CA THR A 332 -8.67 -43.83 2.91
C THR A 332 -8.55 -42.38 3.35
N ASP A 333 -8.00 -41.52 2.50
CA ASP A 333 -7.71 -40.12 2.79
C ASP A 333 -7.54 -39.30 1.49
N PRO A 334 -7.44 -37.96 1.60
CA PRO A 334 -7.22 -37.07 0.45
C PRO A 334 -5.89 -37.29 -0.28
N ALA A 335 -4.83 -37.75 0.40
CA ALA A 335 -3.53 -37.98 -0.22
C ALA A 335 -3.55 -39.22 -1.13
N GLU A 336 -4.28 -40.27 -0.75
CA GLU A 336 -4.56 -41.41 -1.63
C GLU A 336 -5.36 -40.96 -2.87
N ALA A 337 -6.35 -40.07 -2.69
CA ALA A 337 -7.11 -39.50 -3.81
C ALA A 337 -6.19 -38.81 -4.82
N TRP A 338 -5.27 -37.95 -4.34
CA TRP A 338 -4.30 -37.28 -5.19
C TRP A 338 -3.31 -38.26 -5.85
N THR A 339 -2.83 -39.26 -5.11
CA THR A 339 -1.92 -40.27 -5.67
C THR A 339 -2.58 -41.07 -6.80
N LYS A 340 -3.84 -41.45 -6.61
CA LYS A 340 -4.62 -42.30 -7.53
C LYS A 340 -5.09 -41.55 -8.77
N PHE A 341 -5.47 -40.28 -8.62
CA PHE A 341 -6.14 -39.52 -9.67
C PHE A 341 -5.44 -38.21 -10.05
N GLY A 342 -4.51 -37.70 -9.26
CA GLY A 342 -3.83 -36.41 -9.45
C GLY A 342 -2.61 -36.45 -10.35
N SER A 343 -1.93 -37.59 -10.47
CA SER A 343 -0.66 -37.73 -11.21
C SER A 343 -0.79 -38.09 -12.70
N ARG A 344 -2.00 -38.23 -13.23
CA ARG A 344 -2.27 -38.75 -14.59
C ARG A 344 -2.54 -37.69 -15.65
#